data_AF-A0A2D6JPK7-F1
#
_entry.id   AF-A0A2D6JPK7-F1
#
_cell.length_a   1.000
_cell.length_b   1.000
_cell.length_c   1.000
_cell.angle_alpha   90.00
_cell.angle_beta   90.00
_cell.angle_gamma   90.00
#
_symmetry.space_group_name_H-M   'P 1'
#
loop_
_entity.id
_entity.type
_entity.pdbx_description
1 polymer ?
#
loop_
_entity_poly.entity_id
_entity_poly.type
_entity_poly.pdbx_seq_one_letter_code
_entity_poly.pdbx_strand_id
1 'polypeptide(L)'
;MPTFMKPSVLLAHMGEDVDDVRRALTIVFRGHDGLPQADVERMFSFDMEWVAPHEAEDVVNALLAAGWLKSEGGQLHLAVPLGDVNVPFGWFPRPSRLMRPVPAAGPAATPAVVSTPSASSPKPAPNPTTTERQAPVSDDPRARLTQRVARFIARQSGLEMDELQRRAERKTRAFHLITPWMAYALVAREQGLVMDDIVQSLEVV
;
A
#
# COMPACT_ATOMS: atom_id res chain seq x y z
N MET A 1 6.36 6.89 -46.65
CA MET A 1 5.65 7.22 -45.39
C MET A 1 6.20 6.32 -44.30
N PRO A 2 7.03 6.81 -43.36
CA PRO A 2 7.61 5.96 -42.33
C PRO A 2 6.63 5.76 -41.17
N THR A 3 6.43 4.50 -40.81
CA THR A 3 5.58 4.05 -39.69
C THR A 3 6.31 4.33 -38.38
N PHE A 4 5.76 5.20 -37.53
CA PHE A 4 6.26 5.45 -36.18
C PHE A 4 6.04 4.21 -35.30
N MET A 5 7.13 3.56 -34.88
CA MET A 5 7.13 2.55 -33.83
C MET A 5 6.79 3.22 -32.49
N LYS A 6 5.72 2.78 -31.83
CA LYS A 6 5.43 3.11 -30.43
C LYS A 6 6.51 2.47 -29.55
N PRO A 7 7.20 3.22 -28.68
CA PRO A 7 8.10 2.61 -27.71
C PRO A 7 7.32 1.81 -26.65
N SER A 8 7.91 0.68 -26.28
CA SER A 8 7.35 -0.39 -25.46
C SER A 8 7.02 0.03 -24.02
N VAL A 9 5.74 -0.01 -23.65
CA VAL A 9 5.22 0.24 -22.29
C VAL A 9 5.84 -0.69 -21.23
N LEU A 10 6.21 -1.91 -21.61
CA LEU A 10 6.81 -2.91 -20.71
C LEU A 10 8.19 -2.49 -20.18
N LEU A 11 9.01 -1.82 -20.99
CA LEU A 11 10.35 -1.37 -20.58
C LEU A 11 10.29 -0.27 -19.52
N ALA A 12 9.29 0.62 -19.61
CA ALA A 12 9.09 1.68 -18.63
C ALA A 12 8.61 1.13 -17.26
N HIS A 13 7.75 0.11 -17.27
CA HIS A 13 7.27 -0.53 -16.04
C HIS A 13 8.38 -1.29 -15.32
N MET A 14 9.23 -2.02 -16.07
CA MET A 14 10.40 -2.70 -15.51
C MET A 14 11.39 -1.73 -14.87
N GLY A 15 11.59 -0.54 -15.46
CA GLY A 15 12.43 0.50 -14.86
C GLY A 15 11.87 1.03 -13.54
N GLU A 16 10.56 1.23 -13.46
CA GLU A 16 9.91 1.69 -12.24
C GLU A 16 9.88 0.60 -11.14
N ASP A 17 9.73 -0.67 -11.53
CA ASP A 17 9.80 -1.82 -10.60
C ASP A 17 11.19 -1.90 -9.95
N VAL A 18 12.25 -1.77 -10.76
CA VAL A 18 13.65 -1.75 -10.31
C VAL A 18 13.92 -0.56 -9.41
N ASP A 19 13.43 0.62 -9.76
CA ASP A 19 13.63 1.83 -8.96
C ASP A 19 12.94 1.74 -7.60
N ASP A 20 11.79 1.08 -7.48
CA ASP A 20 11.13 0.89 -6.19
C ASP A 20 11.94 0.01 -5.24
N VAL A 21 12.53 -1.08 -5.75
CA VAL A 21 13.42 -1.93 -4.94
C VAL A 21 14.66 -1.14 -4.53
N ARG A 22 15.25 -0.36 -5.45
CA ARG A 22 16.41 0.50 -5.14
C ARG A 22 16.08 1.54 -4.07
N ARG A 23 14.92 2.19 -4.14
CA ARG A 23 14.46 3.16 -3.13
C ARG A 23 14.29 2.51 -1.77
N ALA A 24 13.60 1.36 -1.71
CA ALA A 24 13.38 0.64 -0.47
C ALA A 24 14.72 0.25 0.19
N LEU A 25 15.64 -0.34 -0.58
CA LEU A 25 16.96 -0.72 -0.09
C LEU A 25 17.83 0.48 0.31
N THR A 26 17.73 1.60 -0.41
CA THR A 26 18.46 2.84 -0.06
C THR A 26 18.01 3.38 1.30
N ILE A 27 16.73 3.26 1.62
CA ILE A 27 16.17 3.70 2.91
C ILE A 27 16.60 2.74 4.01
N VAL A 28 16.46 1.42 3.80
CA VAL A 28 16.78 0.40 4.81
C VAL A 28 18.28 0.39 5.15
N PHE A 29 19.16 0.49 4.15
CA PHE A 29 20.61 0.48 4.34
C PHE A 29 21.20 1.88 4.52
N ARG A 30 20.39 2.90 4.81
CA ARG A 30 20.86 4.27 4.93
C ARG A 30 21.86 4.39 6.10
N GLY A 31 23.15 4.55 5.77
CA GLY A 31 24.21 4.67 6.76
C GLY A 31 24.67 3.34 7.37
N HIS A 32 24.26 2.21 6.79
CA HIS A 32 24.65 0.87 7.22
C HIS A 32 25.27 0.10 6.07
N ASP A 33 26.50 -0.40 6.26
CA ASP A 33 27.15 -1.26 5.27
C ASP A 33 26.63 -2.71 5.31
N GLY A 34 26.11 -3.15 6.47
CA GLY A 34 25.49 -4.45 6.66
C GLY A 34 24.58 -4.50 7.89
N LEU A 35 23.53 -5.31 7.82
CA LEU A 35 22.51 -5.44 8.86
C LEU A 35 22.18 -6.92 9.11
N PRO A 36 21.98 -7.36 10.37
CA PRO A 36 21.40 -8.67 10.66
C PRO A 36 20.07 -8.87 9.93
N GLN A 37 19.77 -10.10 9.51
CA GLN A 37 18.52 -10.42 8.82
C GLN A 37 17.28 -9.98 9.61
N ALA A 38 17.24 -10.27 10.92
CA ALA A 38 16.14 -9.86 11.79
C ALA A 38 15.95 -8.34 11.87
N ASP A 39 17.03 -7.55 11.73
CA ASP A 39 16.94 -6.09 11.70
C ASP A 39 16.33 -5.62 10.38
N VAL A 40 16.71 -6.24 9.26
CA VAL A 40 16.13 -5.94 7.94
C VAL A 40 14.64 -6.29 7.91
N GLU A 41 14.24 -7.46 8.43
CA GLU A 41 12.84 -7.87 8.57
C GLU A 41 12.05 -6.91 9.46
N ARG A 42 12.62 -6.49 10.60
CA ARG A 42 12.00 -5.48 11.47
C ARG A 42 11.85 -4.15 10.75
N MET A 43 12.85 -3.70 10.01
CA MET A 43 12.78 -2.43 9.28
C MET A 43 11.67 -2.46 8.23
N PHE A 44 11.54 -3.57 7.50
CA PHE A 44 10.47 -3.74 6.51
C PHE A 44 9.06 -3.76 7.13
N SER A 45 8.91 -4.33 8.33
CA SER A 45 7.59 -4.60 8.92
C SER A 45 7.14 -3.65 10.02
N PHE A 46 8.02 -3.22 10.92
CA PHE A 46 7.69 -2.39 12.07
C PHE A 46 8.13 -0.95 11.90
N ASP A 47 9.35 -0.71 11.40
CA ASP A 47 9.87 0.66 11.33
C ASP A 47 9.25 1.40 10.15
N MET A 48 9.18 0.74 8.99
CA MET A 48 8.63 1.33 7.77
C MET A 48 7.19 0.90 7.47
N GLU A 49 6.69 -0.15 8.13
CA GLU A 49 5.34 -0.70 7.95
C GLU A 49 4.99 -1.00 6.48
N TRP A 50 5.99 -1.43 5.68
CA TRP A 50 5.81 -1.70 4.25
C TRP A 50 5.20 -3.07 3.98
N VAL A 51 5.46 -4.04 4.85
CA VAL A 51 4.93 -5.41 4.77
C VAL A 51 4.48 -5.90 6.13
N ALA A 52 3.60 -6.89 6.17
CA ALA A 52 3.18 -7.46 7.45
C ALA A 52 4.35 -8.23 8.11
N PRO A 53 4.42 -8.33 9.45
CA PRO A 53 5.51 -9.03 10.13
C PRO A 53 5.71 -10.48 9.69
N HIS A 54 4.64 -11.19 9.33
CA HIS A 54 4.70 -12.56 8.87
C HIS A 54 5.15 -12.72 7.40
N GLU A 55 5.19 -11.62 6.63
CA GLU A 55 5.67 -11.59 5.25
C GLU A 55 7.10 -11.05 5.14
N ALA A 56 7.66 -10.49 6.23
CA ALA A 56 8.96 -9.83 6.22
C ALA A 56 10.11 -10.78 5.85
N GLU A 57 10.09 -12.00 6.40
CA GLU A 57 11.06 -13.05 6.06
C GLU A 57 10.99 -13.42 4.57
N ASP A 58 9.77 -13.55 4.02
CA ASP A 58 9.55 -13.85 2.60
C ASP A 58 10.11 -12.76 1.69
N VAL A 59 9.95 -11.48 2.05
CA VAL A 59 10.55 -10.35 1.33
C VAL A 59 12.07 -10.46 1.29
N VAL A 60 12.70 -10.71 2.44
CA VAL A 60 14.16 -10.79 2.52
C VAL A 60 14.68 -11.97 1.71
N ASN A 61 14.03 -13.12 1.80
CA ASN A 61 14.35 -14.30 1.00
C ASN A 61 14.18 -14.03 -0.51
N ALA A 62 13.12 -13.31 -0.91
CA ALA A 62 12.90 -12.93 -2.29
C ALA A 62 13.97 -11.96 -2.81
N LEU A 63 14.41 -11.01 -2.00
CA LEU A 63 15.49 -10.07 -2.34
C LEU A 63 16.86 -10.75 -2.44
N LEU A 64 17.14 -11.73 -1.57
CA LEU A 64 18.32 -12.59 -1.68
C LEU A 64 18.28 -13.41 -2.97
N ALA A 65 17.15 -14.06 -3.26
CA ALA A 65 16.99 -14.88 -4.46
C ALA A 65 17.09 -14.07 -5.76
N ALA A 66 16.59 -12.83 -5.77
CA ALA A 66 16.70 -11.92 -6.91
C ALA A 66 18.07 -11.22 -7.03
N GLY A 67 18.99 -11.48 -6.10
CA GLY A 67 20.36 -10.96 -6.13
C GLY A 67 20.49 -9.49 -5.72
N TRP A 68 19.52 -8.95 -4.98
CA TRP A 68 19.61 -7.60 -4.40
C TRP A 68 20.42 -7.58 -3.11
N LEU A 69 20.32 -8.64 -2.33
CA LEU A 69 21.02 -8.83 -1.07
C LEU A 69 21.99 -10.01 -1.18
N LYS A 70 23.03 -9.99 -0.37
CA LYS A 70 23.94 -11.12 -0.12
C LYS A 70 24.14 -11.29 1.39
N SER A 71 24.26 -12.53 1.83
CA SER A 71 24.60 -12.85 3.22
C SER A 71 26.11 -13.07 3.35
N GLU A 72 26.76 -12.31 4.23
CA GLU A 72 28.19 -12.38 4.50
C GLU A 72 28.41 -12.18 6.01
N GLY A 73 29.13 -13.11 6.66
CA GLY A 73 29.43 -12.99 8.09
C GLY A 73 28.21 -12.96 9.03
N GLY A 74 27.06 -13.50 8.59
CA GLY A 74 25.80 -13.44 9.37
C GLY A 74 25.04 -12.12 9.25
N GLN A 75 25.50 -11.21 8.37
CA GLN A 75 24.83 -9.96 8.05
C GLN A 75 24.43 -9.93 6.58
N LEU A 76 23.38 -9.18 6.28
CA LEU A 76 22.92 -8.88 4.93
C LEU A 76 23.61 -7.62 4.44
N HIS A 77 24.10 -7.66 3.21
CA HIS A 77 24.72 -6.56 2.50
C HIS A 77 24.05 -6.38 1.14
N LEU A 78 24.14 -5.17 0.59
CA LEU A 78 23.73 -4.92 -0.79
C LEU A 78 24.67 -5.69 -1.75
N ALA A 79 24.07 -6.46 -2.65
CA ALA A 79 24.82 -7.23 -3.65
C ALA A 79 25.17 -6.39 -4.89
N VAL A 80 24.42 -5.33 -5.15
CA VAL A 80 24.57 -4.44 -6.31
C VAL A 80 24.61 -2.98 -5.85
N PRO A 81 25.47 -2.12 -6.41
CA PRO A 81 25.44 -0.69 -6.10
C PRO A 81 24.10 -0.08 -6.54
N LEU A 82 23.42 0.57 -5.61
CA LEU A 82 22.10 1.15 -5.87
C LEU A 82 22.16 2.44 -6.72
N GLY A 83 23.33 3.05 -6.91
CA GLY A 83 23.50 4.29 -7.69
C GLY A 83 22.73 5.48 -7.11
N ASP A 84 22.54 6.52 -7.93
CA ASP A 84 21.74 7.69 -7.54
C ASP A 84 20.25 7.37 -7.59
N VAL A 85 19.62 7.31 -6.41
CA VAL A 85 18.21 7.00 -6.26
C VAL A 85 17.47 8.21 -5.68
N ASN A 86 16.51 8.73 -6.44
CA ASN A 86 15.60 9.76 -5.96
C ASN A 86 14.43 9.12 -5.20
N VAL A 87 14.32 9.40 -3.90
CA VAL A 87 13.20 9.01 -3.04
C VAL A 87 12.34 10.26 -2.78
N PRO A 88 11.19 10.41 -3.44
CA PRO A 88 10.33 11.57 -3.21
C PRO A 88 9.76 11.57 -1.79
N PHE A 89 9.48 12.76 -1.25
CA PHE A 89 8.85 12.88 0.05
C PHE A 89 7.47 12.20 0.05
N GLY A 90 7.19 11.39 1.08
CA GLY A 90 5.96 10.60 1.17
C GLY A 90 5.89 9.40 0.23
N TRP A 91 7.01 9.00 -0.39
CA TRP A 91 7.07 7.78 -1.18
C TRP A 91 6.86 6.54 -0.30
N PHE A 92 6.12 5.57 -0.86
CA PHE A 92 5.85 4.27 -0.23
C PHE A 92 5.97 3.17 -1.30
N PRO A 93 6.66 2.05 -1.03
CA PRO A 93 6.81 0.98 -2.00
C PRO A 93 5.50 0.25 -2.22
N ARG A 94 5.34 -0.35 -3.41
CA ARG A 94 4.30 -1.37 -3.61
C ARG A 94 4.77 -2.68 -2.95
N PRO A 95 4.07 -3.22 -1.95
CA PRO A 95 4.52 -4.43 -1.24
C PRO A 95 4.75 -5.63 -2.18
N SER A 96 3.92 -5.75 -3.22
CA SER A 96 4.05 -6.78 -4.24
C SER A 96 5.38 -6.76 -4.99
N ARG A 97 6.02 -5.59 -5.13
CA ARG A 97 7.34 -5.43 -5.78
C ARG A 97 8.48 -5.89 -4.88
N LEU A 98 8.31 -5.86 -3.56
CA LEU A 98 9.28 -6.38 -2.60
C LEU A 98 9.15 -7.90 -2.43
N MET A 99 7.92 -8.42 -2.47
CA MET A 99 7.64 -9.86 -2.42
C MET A 99 8.03 -10.59 -3.72
N ARG A 100 8.01 -9.88 -4.84
CA ARG A 100 8.41 -10.40 -6.17
C ARG A 100 9.34 -9.42 -6.85
N PRO A 101 10.57 -9.26 -6.35
CA PRO A 101 11.51 -8.30 -6.89
C PRO A 101 11.98 -8.74 -8.27
N VAL A 102 12.13 -7.77 -9.16
CA VAL A 102 12.81 -7.95 -10.45
C VAL A 102 14.27 -8.33 -10.18
N PRO A 103 14.90 -9.21 -10.98
CA PRO A 103 16.32 -9.55 -10.77
C PRO A 103 17.23 -8.31 -10.80
N ALA A 104 18.19 -8.23 -9.89
CA ALA A 104 19.08 -7.07 -9.75
C ALA A 104 20.04 -6.89 -10.93
N ALA A 105 20.32 -7.96 -11.68
CA ALA A 105 21.04 -7.93 -12.95
C ALA A 105 20.10 -8.28 -14.11
N GLY A 106 20.13 -7.48 -15.18
CA GLY A 106 19.58 -7.90 -16.48
C GLY A 106 20.22 -9.22 -16.93
N PRO A 107 19.58 -9.98 -17.83
CA PRO A 107 19.81 -11.42 -17.97
C PRO A 107 21.25 -11.74 -18.36
N ALA A 108 22.04 -12.19 -17.39
CA ALA A 108 23.30 -12.87 -17.63
C ALA A 108 23.51 -13.96 -16.57
N ALA A 109 23.58 -15.20 -17.07
CA ALA A 109 24.08 -16.43 -16.45
C ALA A 109 23.20 -17.12 -15.38
N THR A 110 22.44 -18.10 -15.86
CA THR A 110 21.99 -19.29 -15.11
C THR A 110 23.19 -20.15 -14.68
N PRO A 111 23.01 -21.03 -13.68
CA PRO A 111 22.72 -22.43 -13.98
C PRO A 111 21.44 -22.89 -13.25
N ALA A 112 20.41 -23.30 -13.98
CA ALA A 112 20.10 -24.69 -14.31
C ALA A 112 19.80 -25.57 -13.07
N VAL A 113 18.53 -25.60 -12.66
CA VAL A 113 17.90 -26.83 -12.21
C VAL A 113 16.62 -27.03 -13.01
N VAL A 114 16.63 -28.13 -13.75
CA VAL A 114 15.60 -28.62 -14.64
C VAL A 114 14.58 -29.39 -13.82
N SER A 115 13.28 -29.11 -13.97
CA SER A 115 12.19 -30.08 -13.89
C SER A 115 10.88 -29.45 -14.37
N THR A 116 10.55 -29.70 -15.63
CA THR A 116 9.20 -29.64 -16.22
C THR A 116 8.42 -30.94 -15.90
N PRO A 117 7.13 -31.07 -16.27
CA PRO A 117 5.99 -30.17 -16.10
C PRO A 117 4.78 -30.95 -15.50
N SER A 118 3.75 -30.28 -14.97
CA SER A 118 2.43 -30.92 -14.89
C SER A 118 1.34 -29.95 -15.30
N ALA A 119 0.75 -30.28 -16.44
CA ALA A 119 -0.40 -29.61 -17.00
C ALA A 119 -1.66 -29.97 -16.21
N SER A 120 -2.51 -28.98 -15.96
CA SER A 120 -3.94 -29.20 -15.70
C SER A 120 -4.73 -27.97 -16.16
N SER A 121 -5.66 -28.24 -17.07
CA SER A 121 -6.50 -27.33 -17.83
C SER A 121 -7.42 -26.43 -16.98
N PRO A 122 -7.94 -25.32 -17.54
CA PRO A 122 -8.79 -24.37 -16.83
C PRO A 122 -10.27 -24.79 -16.85
N LYS A 123 -11.01 -24.51 -15.77
CA LYS A 123 -12.48 -24.49 -15.76
C LYS A 123 -12.99 -23.21 -15.07
N PRO A 124 -14.05 -22.56 -15.60
CA PRO A 124 -14.35 -21.15 -15.32
C PRO A 124 -15.37 -20.93 -14.19
N ALA A 125 -15.20 -19.79 -13.51
CA ALA A 125 -16.14 -18.92 -12.76
C ALA A 125 -17.11 -19.56 -11.73
N PRO A 126 -17.47 -18.85 -10.63
CA PRO A 126 -18.41 -17.73 -10.76
C PRO A 126 -18.17 -16.53 -9.82
N ASN A 127 -18.80 -15.41 -10.17
CA ASN A 127 -18.85 -14.11 -9.46
C ASN A 127 -19.00 -14.21 -7.93
N PRO A 128 -18.33 -13.35 -7.15
CA PRO A 128 -18.81 -13.03 -5.81
C PRO A 128 -19.86 -11.92 -5.89
N THR A 129 -21.09 -12.34 -5.66
CA THR A 129 -22.19 -11.53 -5.15
C THR A 129 -21.69 -10.56 -4.07
N THR A 130 -22.07 -9.29 -4.21
CA THR A 130 -21.95 -8.26 -3.18
C THR A 130 -22.60 -8.74 -1.88
N THR A 131 -21.79 -9.20 -0.93
CA THR A 131 -22.19 -9.29 0.47
C THR A 131 -21.82 -7.98 1.12
N GLU A 132 -22.82 -7.19 1.49
CA GLU A 132 -22.67 -6.05 2.40
C GLU A 132 -21.97 -6.54 3.67
N ARG A 133 -20.67 -6.25 3.76
CA ARG A 133 -19.91 -6.43 4.99
C ARG A 133 -20.40 -5.36 5.95
N GLN A 134 -21.32 -5.76 6.83
CA GLN A 134 -21.69 -4.97 8.00
C GLN A 134 -20.40 -4.58 8.73
N ALA A 135 -20.19 -3.28 8.89
CA ALA A 135 -19.05 -2.73 9.60
C ALA A 135 -19.03 -3.29 11.04
N PRO A 136 -17.84 -3.55 11.62
CA PRO A 136 -17.74 -3.97 13.00
C PRO A 136 -18.44 -2.95 13.90
N VAL A 137 -19.24 -3.44 14.86
CA VAL A 137 -19.93 -2.63 15.86
C VAL A 137 -18.86 -1.85 16.63
N SER A 138 -18.70 -0.58 16.29
CA SER A 138 -17.74 0.31 16.94
C SER A 138 -18.26 0.64 18.34
N ASP A 139 -17.46 0.34 19.37
CA ASP A 139 -17.75 0.66 20.78
C ASP A 139 -17.52 2.16 21.10
N ASP A 140 -17.41 2.99 20.06
CA ASP A 140 -17.22 4.43 20.18
C ASP A 140 -18.54 5.11 20.60
N PRO A 141 -18.58 5.87 21.71
CA PRO A 141 -19.79 6.59 22.12
C PRO A 141 -20.26 7.58 21.05
N ARG A 142 -19.37 8.07 20.17
CA ARG A 142 -19.71 8.95 19.04
C ARG A 142 -20.45 8.23 17.92
N ALA A 143 -20.37 6.90 17.83
CA ALA A 143 -21.12 6.13 16.84
C ALA A 143 -22.64 6.35 16.99
N ARG A 144 -23.13 6.49 18.23
CA ARG A 144 -24.54 6.81 18.53
C ARG A 144 -24.96 8.21 18.07
N LEU A 145 -23.99 9.13 17.97
CA LEU A 145 -24.21 10.52 17.57
C LEU A 145 -24.12 10.74 16.05
N THR A 146 -23.67 9.74 15.30
CA THR A 146 -23.47 9.81 13.83
C THR A 146 -24.69 10.37 13.09
N GLN A 147 -25.90 9.91 13.43
CA GLN A 147 -27.11 10.35 12.74
C GLN A 147 -27.51 11.79 13.10
N ARG A 148 -27.20 12.24 14.32
CA ARG A 148 -27.40 13.65 14.74
C ARG A 148 -26.47 14.56 13.95
N VAL A 149 -25.21 14.17 13.83
CA VAL A 149 -24.18 14.90 13.09
C VAL A 149 -24.49 14.95 11.59
N ALA A 150 -24.91 13.84 11.00
CA ALA A 150 -25.34 13.81 9.61
C ALA A 150 -26.47 14.83 9.35
N ARG A 151 -27.52 14.86 10.18
CA ARG A 151 -28.62 15.83 10.06
C ARG A 151 -28.17 17.27 10.24
N PHE A 152 -27.28 17.54 11.20
CA PHE A 152 -26.71 18.86 11.41
C PHE A 152 -25.96 19.36 10.17
N ILE A 153 -25.08 18.51 9.62
CA ILE A 153 -24.29 18.82 8.43
C ILE A 153 -25.19 19.05 7.22
N ALA A 154 -26.22 18.23 7.01
CA ALA A 154 -27.18 18.41 5.91
C ALA A 154 -27.81 19.80 5.91
N ARG A 155 -28.28 20.22 7.10
CA ARG A 155 -28.93 21.52 7.30
C ARG A 155 -27.96 22.68 7.08
N GLN A 156 -26.74 22.57 7.59
CA GLN A 156 -25.74 23.63 7.52
C GLN A 156 -25.09 23.74 6.13
N SER A 157 -24.88 22.61 5.44
CA SER A 157 -24.30 22.59 4.10
C SER A 157 -25.31 22.79 2.96
N GLY A 158 -26.61 22.70 3.26
CA GLY A 158 -27.67 22.71 2.24
C GLY A 158 -27.69 21.46 1.36
N LEU A 159 -26.99 20.39 1.75
CA LEU A 159 -27.00 19.12 1.03
C LEU A 159 -28.21 18.27 1.43
N GLU A 160 -28.84 17.66 0.42
CA GLU A 160 -29.81 16.59 0.63
C GLU A 160 -29.18 15.40 1.38
N MET A 161 -29.99 14.70 2.16
CA MET A 161 -29.48 13.64 3.03
C MET A 161 -28.88 12.47 2.26
N ASP A 162 -29.50 12.12 1.13
CA ASP A 162 -29.00 11.06 0.23
C ASP A 162 -27.68 11.45 -0.43
N GLU A 163 -27.51 12.74 -0.76
CA GLU A 163 -26.27 13.27 -1.31
C GLU A 163 -25.15 13.22 -0.26
N LEU A 164 -25.45 13.63 0.98
CA LEU A 164 -24.50 13.57 2.08
C LEU A 164 -24.08 12.13 2.38
N GLN A 165 -25.03 11.20 2.44
CA GLN A 165 -24.75 9.79 2.68
C GLN A 165 -23.88 9.21 1.56
N ARG A 166 -24.21 9.46 0.28
CA ARG A 166 -23.38 9.00 -0.84
C ARG A 166 -21.96 9.57 -0.81
N ARG A 167 -21.78 10.82 -0.39
CA ARG A 167 -20.45 11.42 -0.19
C ARG A 167 -19.70 10.75 0.96
N ALA A 168 -20.35 10.54 2.09
CA ALA A 168 -19.77 9.87 3.24
C ALA A 168 -19.37 8.42 2.90
N GLU A 169 -20.22 7.66 2.21
CA GLU A 169 -19.91 6.30 1.75
C GLU A 169 -18.70 6.26 0.81
N ARG A 170 -18.57 7.24 -0.09
CA ARG A 170 -17.36 7.38 -0.92
C ARG A 170 -16.11 7.63 -0.07
N LYS A 171 -16.20 8.42 1.00
CA LYS A 171 -15.09 8.61 1.95
C LYS A 171 -14.77 7.32 2.68
N THR A 172 -15.77 6.60 3.18
CA THR A 172 -15.57 5.31 3.87
C THR A 172 -14.94 4.26 2.95
N ARG A 173 -15.26 4.26 1.65
CA ARG A 173 -14.62 3.36 0.68
C ARG A 173 -13.18 3.77 0.33
N ALA A 174 -12.90 5.07 0.30
CA ALA A 174 -11.55 5.57 0.01
C ALA A 174 -10.61 5.38 1.21
N PHE A 175 -11.11 5.59 2.43
CA PHE A 175 -10.33 5.50 3.65
C PHE A 175 -10.70 4.24 4.43
N HIS A 176 -9.79 3.26 4.47
CA HIS A 176 -10.06 1.92 4.96
C HIS A 176 -10.19 1.82 6.50
N LEU A 177 -9.80 2.88 7.22
CA LEU A 177 -9.75 2.92 8.69
C LEU A 177 -10.55 4.07 9.32
N ILE A 178 -11.51 4.67 8.59
CA ILE A 178 -12.32 5.77 9.15
C ILE A 178 -13.66 5.28 9.69
N THR A 179 -14.09 5.89 10.80
CA THR A 179 -15.42 5.68 11.35
C THR A 179 -16.47 6.45 10.54
N PRO A 180 -17.74 6.00 10.51
CA PRO A 180 -18.81 6.68 9.78
C PRO A 180 -19.00 8.15 10.16
N TRP A 181 -18.89 8.49 11.46
CA TRP A 181 -19.00 9.88 11.92
C TRP A 181 -17.85 10.75 11.40
N MET A 182 -16.64 10.19 11.30
CA MET A 182 -15.48 10.87 10.72
C MET A 182 -15.68 11.11 9.21
N ALA A 183 -16.28 10.15 8.50
CA ALA A 183 -16.63 10.31 7.09
C ALA A 183 -17.56 11.51 6.87
N TYR A 184 -18.59 11.68 7.71
CA TYR A 184 -19.47 12.86 7.66
C TYR A 184 -18.72 14.15 8.00
N ALA A 185 -17.87 14.14 9.02
CA ALA A 185 -17.08 15.30 9.42
C ALA A 185 -16.13 15.78 8.30
N LEU A 186 -15.53 14.85 7.54
CA LEU A 186 -14.73 15.16 6.36
C LEU A 186 -15.56 15.82 5.26
N VAL A 187 -16.78 15.32 4.99
CA VAL A 187 -17.66 15.95 3.99
C VAL A 187 -18.04 17.36 4.42
N ALA A 188 -18.31 17.57 5.69
CA ALA A 188 -18.65 18.89 6.22
C ALA A 188 -17.50 19.90 6.03
N ARG A 189 -16.25 19.48 6.29
CA ARG A 189 -15.06 20.29 6.02
C ARG A 189 -14.92 20.63 4.53
N GLU A 190 -15.27 19.72 3.63
CA GLU A 190 -15.29 19.98 2.19
C GLU A 190 -16.39 20.97 1.77
N GLN A 191 -17.48 21.07 2.53
CA GLN A 191 -18.51 22.08 2.31
C GLN A 191 -18.18 23.43 2.96
N GLY A 192 -16.99 23.58 3.55
CA GLY A 192 -16.56 24.83 4.18
C GLY A 192 -17.18 25.10 5.55
N LEU A 193 -17.74 24.09 6.22
CA LEU A 193 -18.28 24.23 7.56
C LEU A 193 -17.17 24.38 8.61
N VAL A 194 -17.45 25.19 9.64
CA VAL A 194 -16.53 25.40 10.77
C VAL A 194 -16.43 24.10 11.58
N MET A 195 -15.21 23.65 11.84
CA MET A 195 -14.98 22.35 12.46
C MET A 195 -15.40 22.31 13.94
N ASP A 196 -15.30 23.44 14.63
CA ASP A 196 -15.66 23.56 16.05
C ASP A 196 -17.13 23.19 16.29
N ASP A 197 -18.04 23.65 15.42
CA ASP A 197 -19.47 23.33 15.50
C ASP A 197 -19.74 21.83 15.32
N ILE A 198 -18.96 21.17 14.44
CA ILE A 198 -19.06 19.74 14.18
C ILE A 198 -18.53 18.96 15.38
N VAL A 199 -17.40 19.39 15.96
CA VAL A 199 -16.83 18.78 17.17
C VAL A 199 -17.79 18.89 18.34
N GLN A 200 -18.40 20.06 18.55
CA GLN A 200 -19.41 20.27 19.57
C GLN A 200 -20.63 19.34 19.36
N SER A 201 -21.03 19.11 18.11
CA SER A 201 -22.11 18.15 17.79
C SER A 201 -21.76 16.68 18.09
N LEU A 202 -20.46 16.36 18.18
CA LEU A 202 -19.89 15.05 18.51
C LEU A 202 -19.51 14.90 19.99
N GLU A 203 -19.62 15.95 20.80
CA GLU A 203 -19.43 15.85 22.24
C GLU A 203 -20.56 15.03 22.87
N VAL A 204 -20.12 14.05 23.66
CA VAL A 204 -20.99 13.19 24.46
C VAL A 204 -21.23 13.94 25.77
N VAL A 205 -22.46 14.40 25.97
CA VAL A 205 -22.93 15.00 27.24
C VAL A 205 -23.17 13.89 28.25
#